data_AF-A0AAV0UVK8-F1
#
_entry.id   AF-A0AAV0UVK8-F1
#
_cell.length_a   1.000
_cell.length_b   1.000
_cell.length_c   1.000
_cell.angle_alpha   90.00
_cell.angle_beta   90.00
_cell.angle_gamma   90.00
#
_symmetry.space_group_name_H-M   'P 1'
#
loop_
_entity.id
_entity.type
_entity.pdbx_description
1 polymer ?
#
loop_
_entity_poly.entity_id
_entity_poly.type
_entity_poly.pdbx_seq_one_letter_code
_entity_poly.pdbx_strand_id
1 'polypeptide(L)'
;MAGRRGGGRQSTSSVSSSHHAPLFPFDRSQNEHVRVYPPEPGHCGSLAALQLLQNKNVVIVGLLSMSSSSSSRAFAFANRLIGRCVFRDDEMQSATSVKDARLPASIHLYYDDVARCIYLLGVARPERYCFFSSTTSKASIPNSSSKNRSLSQRQTTINDNADDQTPSETQRMRNEVATFEREKLKMQVLLYSSCNMLFVLKEDARMTINVLKDIRALAAEKIHLLNVVPTSSKHSKRDSGYSKVSSTSSSGGGNAFAPGHCVPLVVYVIPAPDEILHGLIKTQGSGRLRSATVSYCKALEARLTILFRSLRSNTVGSLRIRDALNTANLSKERRVFNLDPAHSVVVVSRRTATADGRPEAQLKDLLDALDSDISADDILNDKSLLQPLADDDTGFQRLSQYLQKYLDLLFSFSPSGSKDGGRTELLSPSQWVKAFQRLVKGYNRMDSKRRQDAAALEGTKSGEACRLRRPGVVGNVLIWSDGVDSLA
;
A
#
# COMPACT_ATOMS: atom_id res chain seq x y z
N MET A 1 45.44 75.94 15.57
CA MET A 1 44.98 76.32 14.21
C MET A 1 45.03 75.07 13.35
N ALA A 2 43.89 74.49 13.00
CA ALA A 2 43.21 74.69 11.70
C ALA A 2 44.07 74.19 10.52
N GLY A 3 43.65 73.36 9.58
CA GLY A 3 42.38 72.72 9.19
C GLY A 3 42.75 71.82 7.99
N ARG A 4 42.24 70.59 7.88
CA ARG A 4 40.93 70.16 7.36
C ARG A 4 40.78 70.29 5.82
N ARG A 5 40.32 69.14 5.27
CA ARG A 5 39.59 68.88 3.99
C ARG A 5 40.48 68.50 2.79
N GLY A 6 40.22 67.42 2.07
CA GLY A 6 39.09 66.47 2.00
C GLY A 6 39.13 65.79 0.61
N GLY A 7 38.57 64.62 0.32
CA GLY A 7 37.84 63.57 1.05
C GLY A 7 38.03 62.26 0.25
N GLY A 8 37.37 61.13 0.47
CA GLY A 8 36.35 60.64 1.39
C GLY A 8 36.07 59.19 0.97
N ARG A 9 36.10 58.25 1.94
CA ARG A 9 34.96 57.37 2.36
C ARG A 9 34.65 56.19 1.42
N GLN A 10 34.38 54.96 1.87
CA GLN A 10 33.91 54.49 3.17
C GLN A 10 34.07 52.96 3.36
N SER A 11 34.08 52.55 4.63
CA SER A 11 34.32 51.24 5.27
C SER A 11 33.26 50.16 5.06
N THR A 12 33.62 48.89 5.38
CA THR A 12 32.86 47.89 6.20
C THR A 12 33.70 46.60 6.31
N SER A 13 34.26 46.24 7.47
CA SER A 13 33.69 45.47 8.60
C SER A 13 33.99 43.97 8.56
N SER A 14 34.73 43.51 9.57
CA SER A 14 34.77 42.17 10.20
C SER A 14 33.93 41.04 9.58
N VAL A 15 34.57 39.95 9.18
CA VAL A 15 33.92 38.63 9.07
C VAL A 15 34.73 37.60 9.85
N SER A 16 34.11 37.19 10.94
CA SER A 16 34.45 36.12 11.86
C SER A 16 34.52 34.76 11.16
N SER A 17 35.51 33.96 11.57
CA SER A 17 35.63 32.54 11.29
C SER A 17 34.39 31.77 11.74
N SER A 18 33.54 31.37 10.80
CA SER A 18 32.53 30.34 11.02
C SER A 18 32.78 29.17 10.07
N HIS A 19 32.90 27.98 10.65
CA HIS A 19 32.85 26.69 9.98
C HIS A 19 31.71 26.66 8.96
N HIS A 20 32.03 26.79 7.68
CA HIS A 20 31.17 26.33 6.61
C HIS A 20 31.65 24.95 6.20
N ALA A 21 31.11 23.93 6.90
CA ALA A 21 31.02 22.61 6.33
C ALA A 21 30.27 22.73 4.98
N PRO A 22 30.67 21.97 3.94
CA PRO A 22 29.86 21.90 2.74
C PRO A 22 28.47 21.40 3.15
N LEU A 23 27.40 22.01 2.64
CA LEU A 23 26.03 21.52 2.79
C LEU A 23 25.99 20.10 2.22
N PHE A 24 26.10 19.10 3.09
CA PHE A 24 26.05 17.70 2.71
C PHE A 24 24.69 17.42 2.06
N PRO A 25 24.64 16.77 0.88
CA PRO A 25 23.39 16.23 0.35
C PRO A 25 22.81 15.28 1.41
N PHE A 26 21.51 15.38 1.69
CA PHE A 26 20.73 14.54 2.61
C PHE A 26 21.51 13.30 3.09
N ASP A 27 22.15 13.45 4.25
CA ASP A 27 23.15 12.50 4.72
C ASP A 27 22.50 11.13 4.90
N ARG A 28 23.23 10.06 4.55
CA ARG A 28 22.72 8.67 4.51
C ARG A 28 22.11 8.18 5.83
N SER A 29 22.36 8.89 6.93
CA SER A 29 21.80 8.67 8.27
C SER A 29 20.39 9.26 8.49
N GLN A 30 19.84 10.05 7.58
CA GLN A 30 18.50 10.67 7.72
C GLN A 30 17.44 10.12 6.75
N ASN A 31 17.82 9.24 5.83
CA ASN A 31 16.91 8.71 4.81
C ASN A 31 16.35 7.34 5.20
N GLU A 32 15.96 7.20 6.46
CA GLU A 32 15.26 6.02 6.98
C GLU A 32 13.82 5.99 6.51
N HIS A 33 13.22 4.80 6.45
CA HIS A 33 11.81 4.67 6.15
C HIS A 33 10.96 5.27 7.27
N VAL A 34 9.80 5.84 6.92
CA VAL A 34 8.91 6.50 7.87
C VAL A 34 7.51 5.91 7.77
N ARG A 35 6.94 5.47 8.89
CA ARG A 35 5.53 5.05 8.93
C ARG A 35 4.60 6.26 8.78
N VAL A 36 3.89 6.33 7.66
CA VAL A 36 2.91 7.41 7.35
C VAL A 36 1.46 6.99 7.61
N TYR A 37 1.21 5.70 7.76
CA TYR A 37 -0.09 5.15 8.15
C TYR A 37 0.07 3.88 8.99
N PRO A 38 -0.68 3.73 10.09
CA PRO A 38 -1.28 4.81 10.88
C PRO A 38 -0.18 5.81 11.33
N PRO A 39 -0.51 7.09 11.51
CA PRO A 39 0.50 8.09 11.90
C PRO A 39 1.09 7.74 13.26
N GLU A 40 2.42 7.79 13.36
CA GLU A 40 3.13 7.51 14.60
C GLU A 40 3.11 8.71 15.56
N PRO A 41 2.69 8.53 16.83
CA PRO A 41 2.78 9.60 17.81
C PRO A 41 4.26 9.85 18.19
N GLY A 42 4.78 11.03 17.87
CA GLY A 42 6.11 11.49 18.31
C GLY A 42 7.25 11.37 17.28
N HIS A 43 7.08 10.64 16.17
CA HIS A 43 8.07 10.55 15.08
C HIS A 43 7.76 11.55 13.94
N CYS A 44 7.73 12.85 14.27
CA CYS A 44 7.52 13.91 13.28
C CYS A 44 8.83 14.42 12.63
N GLY A 45 10.01 14.06 13.15
CA GLY A 45 11.30 14.61 12.71
C GLY A 45 11.63 14.29 11.23
N SER A 46 11.63 13.01 10.86
CA SER A 46 11.96 12.58 9.49
C SER A 46 10.91 13.00 8.46
N LEU A 47 9.63 13.01 8.86
CA LEU A 47 8.56 13.54 8.00
C LEU A 47 8.63 15.06 7.85
N ALA A 48 9.11 15.79 8.87
CA ALA A 48 9.37 17.22 8.78
C ALA A 48 10.54 17.51 7.83
N ALA A 49 11.60 16.69 7.83
CA ALA A 49 12.71 16.82 6.86
C ALA A 49 12.21 16.72 5.40
N LEU A 50 11.29 15.80 5.11
CA LEU A 50 10.65 15.71 3.79
C LEU A 50 9.77 16.93 3.46
N GLN A 51 9.18 17.59 4.46
CA GLN A 51 8.41 18.81 4.27
C GLN A 51 9.31 20.04 4.00
N LEU A 52 10.58 19.99 4.40
CA LEU A 52 11.57 21.03 4.14
C LEU A 52 12.16 20.94 2.72
N LEU A 53 12.01 19.80 2.04
CA LEU A 53 12.32 19.64 0.62
C LEU A 53 11.32 20.43 -0.25
N GLN A 54 11.54 21.73 -0.32
CA GLN A 54 10.82 22.62 -1.22
C GLN A 54 11.53 22.60 -2.59
N ASN A 55 10.76 22.59 -3.68
CA ASN A 55 11.20 22.75 -5.08
C ASN A 55 11.63 21.49 -5.86
N LYS A 56 11.51 20.27 -5.32
CA LYS A 56 11.71 19.05 -6.11
C LYS A 56 10.36 18.41 -6.45
N ASN A 57 10.01 18.28 -7.74
CA ASN A 57 8.87 17.44 -8.14
C ASN A 57 9.23 15.97 -7.96
N VAL A 58 8.30 15.16 -7.45
CA VAL A 58 8.51 13.74 -7.20
C VAL A 58 7.43 12.86 -7.83
N VAL A 59 7.81 11.62 -8.13
CA VAL A 59 6.89 10.56 -8.54
C VAL A 59 6.63 9.62 -7.36
N ILE A 60 5.40 9.14 -7.25
CA ILE A 60 4.96 8.28 -6.15
C ILE A 60 4.78 6.86 -6.68
N VAL A 61 5.59 5.94 -6.14
CA VAL A 61 5.60 4.53 -6.50
C VAL A 61 5.10 3.71 -5.32
N GLY A 62 3.94 3.09 -5.46
CA GLY A 62 3.39 2.18 -4.46
C GLY A 62 3.92 0.76 -4.65
N LEU A 63 4.13 0.08 -3.54
CA LEU A 63 4.53 -1.32 -3.44
C LEU A 63 3.56 -2.03 -2.52
N LEU A 64 2.87 -3.03 -3.04
CA LEU A 64 1.87 -3.77 -2.29
C LEU A 64 2.14 -5.26 -2.42
N SER A 65 2.32 -5.93 -1.28
CA SER A 65 2.32 -7.40 -1.24
C SER A 65 0.94 -7.91 -0.84
N MET A 66 0.40 -8.85 -1.62
CA MET A 66 -0.80 -9.60 -1.26
C MET A 66 -0.49 -10.88 -0.48
N SER A 67 0.75 -11.07 -0.01
CA SER A 67 1.12 -12.26 0.76
C SER A 67 0.40 -12.31 2.10
N SER A 68 -0.30 -13.40 2.36
CA SER A 68 -0.84 -13.73 3.68
C SER A 68 0.16 -14.47 4.57
N SER A 69 1.32 -14.88 4.02
CA SER A 69 2.27 -15.78 4.69
C SER A 69 3.31 -15.03 5.51
N SER A 70 3.94 -13.99 4.96
CA SER A 70 5.00 -13.25 5.65
C SER A 70 5.14 -11.82 5.14
N SER A 71 5.26 -10.86 6.06
CA SER A 71 5.57 -9.46 5.74
C SER A 71 7.00 -9.28 5.22
N SER A 72 7.95 -10.12 5.62
CA SER A 72 9.35 -10.07 5.15
C SER A 72 9.48 -10.19 3.63
N ARG A 73 8.56 -10.92 2.99
CA ARG A 73 8.52 -11.02 1.51
C ARG A 73 8.18 -9.69 0.85
N ALA A 74 7.33 -8.88 1.49
CA ALA A 74 7.03 -7.54 1.02
C ALA A 74 8.27 -6.63 1.07
N PHE A 75 9.10 -6.80 2.10
CA PHE A 75 10.31 -6.01 2.30
C PHE A 75 11.39 -6.40 1.28
N ALA A 76 11.62 -7.71 1.11
CA ALA A 76 12.56 -8.23 0.11
C ALA A 76 12.19 -7.76 -1.30
N PHE A 77 10.93 -7.90 -1.69
CA PHE A 77 10.43 -7.40 -2.98
C PHE A 77 10.65 -5.89 -3.14
N ALA A 78 10.32 -5.10 -2.12
CA ALA A 78 10.49 -3.66 -2.17
C ALA A 78 11.96 -3.25 -2.32
N ASN A 79 12.83 -3.83 -1.49
CA ASN A 79 14.27 -3.57 -1.53
C ASN A 79 14.87 -3.96 -2.88
N ARG A 80 14.43 -5.09 -3.47
CA ARG A 80 14.93 -5.53 -4.77
C ARG A 80 14.52 -4.59 -5.90
N LEU A 81 13.26 -4.14 -5.93
CA LEU A 81 12.81 -3.17 -6.92
C LEU A 81 13.50 -1.79 -6.76
N ILE A 82 13.70 -1.34 -5.52
CA ILE A 82 14.40 -0.07 -5.23
C ILE A 82 15.90 -0.19 -5.57
N GLY A 83 16.45 -1.41 -5.52
CA GLY A 83 17.88 -1.66 -5.67
C GLY A 83 18.69 -1.26 -4.43
N ARG A 84 18.03 -1.12 -3.26
CA ARG A 84 18.65 -0.75 -1.97
C ARG A 84 17.96 -1.49 -0.83
N CYS A 85 18.71 -1.83 0.22
CA CYS A 85 18.17 -2.43 1.44
C CYS A 85 17.62 -1.33 2.37
N VAL A 86 16.38 -0.91 2.13
CA VAL A 86 15.71 0.19 2.85
C VAL A 86 14.85 -0.33 4.01
N PHE A 87 14.11 -1.42 3.75
CA PHE A 87 13.18 -2.01 4.69
C PHE A 87 13.82 -3.26 5.29
N ARG A 88 14.49 -3.11 6.44
CA ARG A 88 15.13 -4.23 7.15
C ARG A 88 14.14 -4.90 8.08
N ASP A 89 14.20 -6.23 8.20
CA ASP A 89 13.18 -7.00 8.91
C ASP A 89 13.07 -6.68 10.40
N ASP A 90 14.19 -6.46 11.07
CA ASP A 90 14.30 -6.07 12.48
C ASP A 90 13.66 -4.71 12.75
N GLU A 91 14.00 -3.71 11.94
CA GLU A 91 13.45 -2.36 12.03
C GLU A 91 11.95 -2.36 11.67
N MET A 92 11.56 -3.07 10.61
CA MET A 92 10.18 -3.14 10.15
C MET A 92 9.27 -3.92 11.12
N GLN A 93 9.79 -4.91 11.84
CA GLN A 93 9.03 -5.57 12.91
C GLN A 93 8.65 -4.56 14.01
N SER A 94 9.59 -3.68 14.37
CA SER A 94 9.35 -2.60 15.33
C SER A 94 8.37 -1.58 14.75
N ALA A 95 8.61 -1.11 13.51
CA ALA A 95 7.78 -0.11 12.83
C ALA A 95 6.37 -0.60 12.50
N THR A 96 6.11 -1.91 12.48
CA THR A 96 4.77 -2.49 12.30
C THR A 96 4.07 -2.84 13.61
N SER A 97 4.60 -2.37 14.74
CA SER A 97 4.02 -2.54 16.07
C SER A 97 3.77 -1.20 16.77
N VAL A 98 2.84 -1.20 17.73
CA VAL A 98 2.59 -0.10 18.65
C VAL A 98 2.26 -0.70 20.02
N LYS A 99 3.02 -0.33 21.06
CA LYS A 99 2.86 -0.89 22.43
C LYS A 99 2.82 -2.42 22.42
N ASP A 100 3.79 -3.04 21.73
CA ASP A 100 3.94 -4.50 21.56
C ASP A 100 2.79 -5.20 20.79
N ALA A 101 1.80 -4.45 20.31
CA ALA A 101 0.73 -4.98 19.46
C ALA A 101 1.07 -4.75 17.97
N ARG A 102 1.06 -5.82 17.18
CA ARG A 102 1.23 -5.72 15.72
C ARG A 102 0.04 -5.02 15.07
N LEU A 103 0.34 -4.02 14.25
CA LEU A 103 -0.64 -3.29 13.48
C LEU A 103 -1.29 -4.21 12.43
N PRO A 104 -2.61 -4.11 12.20
CA PRO A 104 -3.27 -4.88 11.15
C PRO A 104 -2.75 -4.54 9.75
N ALA A 105 -2.52 -3.26 9.47
CA ALA A 105 -1.96 -2.76 8.23
C ALA A 105 -1.20 -1.44 8.46
N SER A 106 -0.20 -1.16 7.63
CA SER A 106 0.61 0.06 7.69
C SER A 106 1.14 0.46 6.31
N ILE A 107 1.49 1.73 6.16
CA ILE A 107 2.17 2.29 4.97
C ILE A 107 3.46 2.95 5.44
N HIS A 108 4.57 2.54 4.83
CA HIS A 108 5.91 3.06 5.09
C HIS A 108 6.41 3.81 3.88
N LEU A 109 7.00 4.97 4.11
CA LEU A 109 7.46 5.89 3.10
C LEU A 109 8.99 5.89 3.07
N TYR A 110 9.58 5.81 1.88
CA TYR A 110 11.00 6.06 1.66
C TYR A 110 11.16 7.04 0.49
N TYR A 111 12.03 8.03 0.64
CA TYR A 111 12.33 9.01 -0.40
C TYR A 111 13.67 8.70 -1.03
N ASP A 112 13.73 8.52 -2.35
CA ASP A 112 14.98 8.44 -3.08
C ASP A 112 15.24 9.76 -3.81
N ASP A 113 16.22 10.51 -3.34
CA ASP A 113 16.61 11.78 -3.96
C ASP A 113 17.17 11.58 -5.37
N VAL A 114 17.88 10.47 -5.61
CA VAL A 114 18.51 10.18 -6.90
C VAL A 114 17.46 9.93 -7.98
N ALA A 115 16.50 9.05 -7.69
CA ALA A 115 15.38 8.76 -8.60
C ALA A 115 14.27 9.82 -8.54
N ARG A 116 14.34 10.77 -7.60
CA ARG A 116 13.28 11.74 -7.28
C ARG A 116 11.93 11.05 -7.06
N CYS A 117 11.95 9.92 -6.36
CA CYS A 117 10.78 9.08 -6.13
C CYS A 117 10.45 8.99 -4.64
N ILE A 118 9.16 8.91 -4.32
CA ILE A 118 8.69 8.47 -3.01
C ILE A 118 8.11 7.07 -3.19
N TYR A 119 8.70 6.10 -2.50
CA TYR A 119 8.22 4.74 -2.42
C TYR A 119 7.28 4.57 -1.23
N LEU A 120 6.11 3.99 -1.47
CA LEU A 120 5.12 3.68 -0.44
C LEU A 120 4.93 2.18 -0.33
N LEU A 121 5.42 1.58 0.75
CA LEU A 121 5.29 0.16 1.02
C LEU A 121 4.06 -0.10 1.90
N GLY A 122 3.05 -0.74 1.31
CA GLY A 122 1.89 -1.27 2.03
C GLY A 122 2.18 -2.63 2.64
N VAL A 123 2.02 -2.74 3.96
CA VAL A 123 2.28 -3.96 4.71
C VAL A 123 1.04 -4.32 5.51
N ALA A 124 0.42 -5.44 5.18
CA ALA A 124 -0.59 -6.07 6.03
C ALA A 124 0.06 -7.14 6.91
N ARG A 125 -0.45 -7.28 8.15
CA ARG A 125 -0.07 -8.38 9.02
C ARG A 125 -0.49 -9.72 8.39
N PRO A 126 0.31 -10.78 8.48
CA PRO A 126 -0.09 -12.10 7.99
C PRO A 126 -1.37 -12.59 8.67
N GLU A 127 -2.32 -13.12 7.89
CA GLU A 127 -3.66 -13.50 8.36
C GLU A 127 -3.63 -14.50 9.51
N ARG A 128 -2.63 -15.39 9.54
CA ARG A 128 -2.40 -16.34 10.65
C ARG A 128 -2.36 -15.67 12.03
N TYR A 129 -1.87 -14.44 12.13
CA TYR A 129 -1.80 -13.71 13.41
C TYR A 129 -3.16 -13.14 13.85
N CYS A 130 -4.22 -13.25 13.05
CA CYS A 130 -5.59 -12.95 13.48
C CYS A 130 -6.19 -14.08 14.33
N PHE A 131 -5.58 -15.27 14.31
CA PHE A 131 -6.04 -16.43 15.07
C PHE A 131 -5.21 -16.67 16.35
N PHE A 132 -4.12 -15.91 16.54
CA PHE A 132 -3.27 -15.96 17.72
C PHE A 132 -3.43 -14.66 18.52
N SER A 133 -4.41 -14.60 19.42
CA SER A 133 -4.47 -13.55 20.44
C SER A 133 -3.57 -13.94 21.62
N SER A 134 -2.60 -13.08 21.94
CA SER A 134 -1.82 -12.96 23.19
C SER A 134 -2.28 -13.80 24.40
N THR A 135 -1.76 -15.01 24.50
CA THR A 135 -1.51 -15.70 25.78
C THR A 135 -0.04 -15.53 26.11
N THR A 136 0.34 -14.38 26.67
CA THR A 136 1.64 -14.20 27.38
C THR A 136 1.68 -12.82 28.03
N SER A 137 0.84 -12.61 29.05
CA SER A 137 1.29 -11.80 30.18
C SER A 137 1.99 -12.74 31.14
N LYS A 138 3.25 -12.42 31.45
CA LYS A 138 4.23 -13.07 32.34
C LYS A 138 5.39 -13.70 31.58
N ALA A 139 6.49 -12.97 31.66
CA ALA A 139 7.84 -13.39 31.38
C ALA A 139 8.12 -14.81 31.88
N SER A 140 8.68 -15.64 31.01
CA SER A 140 9.58 -16.71 31.43
C SER A 140 10.80 -16.65 30.53
N ILE A 141 11.94 -16.55 31.19
CA ILE A 141 13.30 -16.45 30.66
C ILE A 141 13.61 -17.71 29.84
N PRO A 142 14.23 -17.62 28.65
CA PRO A 142 14.65 -18.81 27.93
C PRO A 142 15.95 -19.33 28.54
N ASN A 143 15.88 -20.46 29.25
CA ASN A 143 17.07 -21.22 29.62
C ASN A 143 17.23 -22.45 28.71
N SER A 144 18.47 -22.63 28.27
CA SER A 144 19.00 -23.67 27.41
C SER A 144 18.71 -25.11 27.87
N SER A 145 18.34 -26.01 26.95
CA SER A 145 19.05 -27.27 26.66
C SER A 145 18.24 -28.26 25.80
N SER A 146 18.79 -28.56 24.63
CA SER A 146 18.89 -29.83 23.90
C SER A 146 17.80 -30.93 23.93
N LYS A 147 17.60 -31.46 22.70
CA LYS A 147 17.27 -32.86 22.28
C LYS A 147 15.83 -33.18 21.84
N ASN A 148 15.72 -33.33 20.52
CA ASN A 148 14.90 -34.25 19.72
C ASN A 148 13.92 -35.17 20.48
N ARG A 149 12.63 -35.07 20.13
CA ARG A 149 11.80 -36.26 19.90
C ARG A 149 10.58 -35.94 19.03
N SER A 150 10.49 -36.64 17.91
CA SER A 150 9.27 -36.85 17.14
C SER A 150 8.32 -37.81 17.89
N LEU A 151 7.07 -37.82 17.39
CA LEU A 151 6.02 -38.85 17.47
C LEU A 151 4.86 -38.69 18.48
N SER A 152 3.68 -38.76 17.86
CA SER A 152 2.50 -39.53 18.27
C SER A 152 1.49 -38.89 19.22
N GLN A 153 0.40 -38.45 18.60
CA GLN A 153 -0.97 -38.91 18.88
C GLN A 153 -1.08 -39.90 20.05
N ARG A 154 -1.70 -39.44 21.14
CA ARG A 154 -2.41 -40.32 22.08
C ARG A 154 -3.69 -39.65 22.57
N GLN A 155 -4.78 -40.36 22.30
CA GLN A 155 -6.16 -40.12 22.74
C GLN A 155 -6.34 -40.48 24.22
N THR A 156 -7.46 -39.98 24.76
CA THR A 156 -8.15 -40.27 26.05
C THR A 156 -7.57 -39.57 27.29
N THR A 157 -8.34 -38.88 28.11
CA THR A 157 -9.65 -39.26 28.67
C THR A 157 -10.58 -38.06 28.91
N ILE A 158 -11.88 -38.36 28.79
CA ILE A 158 -13.04 -37.55 29.12
C ILE A 158 -12.99 -37.19 30.61
N ASN A 159 -13.05 -35.89 30.93
CA ASN A 159 -13.72 -35.40 32.13
C ASN A 159 -14.24 -33.98 31.89
N ASP A 160 -15.51 -33.83 32.22
CA ASP A 160 -16.41 -32.70 32.02
C ASP A 160 -15.83 -31.33 32.40
N ASN A 161 -15.73 -30.45 31.40
CA ASN A 161 -15.94 -29.00 31.47
C ASN A 161 -16.01 -28.44 30.05
N ALA A 162 -16.83 -29.07 29.22
CA ALA A 162 -17.11 -28.67 27.85
C ALA A 162 -18.52 -28.08 27.79
N ASP A 163 -18.72 -26.91 28.39
CA ASP A 163 -19.84 -26.01 28.10
C ASP A 163 -19.65 -24.70 28.90
N ASP A 164 -18.91 -23.73 28.33
CA ASP A 164 -19.18 -22.29 28.54
C ASP A 164 -18.22 -21.29 27.82
N GLN A 165 -17.20 -21.74 27.06
CA GLN A 165 -16.26 -20.80 26.38
C GLN A 165 -16.43 -20.64 24.85
N THR A 166 -17.33 -21.36 24.20
CA THR A 166 -17.35 -21.50 22.72
C THR A 166 -17.99 -20.36 21.89
N PRO A 167 -19.05 -19.63 22.31
CA PRO A 167 -19.64 -18.58 21.48
C PRO A 167 -18.89 -17.24 21.54
N SER A 168 -18.27 -16.92 22.68
CA SER A 168 -17.58 -15.64 22.91
C SER A 168 -16.26 -15.54 22.11
N GLU A 169 -15.46 -16.61 22.10
CA GLU A 169 -14.18 -16.64 21.37
C GLU A 169 -14.38 -16.64 19.85
N THR A 170 -15.37 -17.38 19.37
CA THR A 170 -15.73 -17.38 17.94
C THR A 170 -16.15 -15.99 17.47
N GLN A 171 -16.95 -15.28 18.27
CA GLN A 171 -17.35 -13.91 17.96
C GLN A 171 -16.18 -12.94 18.02
N ARG A 172 -15.27 -13.11 18.99
CA ARG A 172 -14.03 -12.34 19.09
C ARG A 172 -13.14 -12.52 17.86
N MET A 173 -12.88 -13.76 17.45
CA MET A 173 -12.08 -14.07 16.25
C MET A 173 -12.70 -13.46 14.99
N ARG A 174 -14.03 -13.56 14.82
CA ARG A 174 -14.73 -12.91 13.70
C ARG A 174 -14.55 -11.39 13.72
N ASN A 175 -14.64 -10.76 14.90
CA ASN A 175 -14.45 -9.32 15.05
C ASN A 175 -13.00 -8.90 14.74
N GLU A 176 -12.01 -9.70 15.15
CA GLU A 176 -10.59 -9.45 14.88
C GLU A 176 -10.29 -9.57 13.38
N VAL A 177 -10.78 -10.61 12.72
CA VAL A 177 -10.66 -10.78 11.26
C VAL A 177 -11.35 -9.65 10.50
N ALA A 178 -12.58 -9.28 10.90
CA ALA A 178 -13.31 -8.18 10.28
C ALA A 178 -12.60 -6.83 10.43
N THR A 179 -11.95 -6.61 11.57
CA THR A 179 -11.14 -5.40 11.83
C THR A 179 -9.88 -5.41 10.97
N PHE A 180 -9.20 -6.55 10.88
CA PHE A 180 -8.03 -6.73 10.03
C PHE A 180 -8.33 -6.46 8.56
N GLU A 181 -9.36 -7.11 7.99
CA GLU A 181 -9.74 -6.92 6.59
C GLU A 181 -10.16 -5.48 6.30
N ARG A 182 -10.81 -4.80 7.25
CA ARG A 182 -11.15 -3.39 7.12
C ARG A 182 -9.90 -2.50 7.05
N GLU A 183 -8.94 -2.71 7.94
CA GLU A 183 -7.69 -1.93 7.96
C GLU A 183 -6.79 -2.22 6.74
N LYS A 184 -6.77 -3.48 6.28
CA LYS A 184 -6.12 -3.90 5.03
C LYS A 184 -6.76 -3.19 3.82
N LEU A 185 -8.08 -3.20 3.71
CA LEU A 185 -8.81 -2.49 2.66
C LEU A 185 -8.51 -0.98 2.70
N LYS A 186 -8.50 -0.38 3.89
CA LYS A 186 -8.17 1.03 4.08
C LYS A 186 -6.78 1.39 3.60
N MET A 187 -5.76 0.62 3.99
CA MET A 187 -4.40 0.80 3.50
C MET A 187 -4.33 0.67 1.97
N GLN A 188 -5.03 -0.30 1.37
CA GLN A 188 -5.06 -0.45 -0.09
C GLN A 188 -5.70 0.77 -0.75
N VAL A 189 -6.86 1.25 -0.29
CA VAL A 189 -7.52 2.44 -0.85
C VAL A 189 -6.61 3.66 -0.80
N LEU A 190 -5.85 3.85 0.29
CA LEU A 190 -4.89 4.93 0.41
C LEU A 190 -3.78 4.81 -0.64
N LEU A 191 -3.20 3.64 -0.86
CA LEU A 191 -2.19 3.42 -1.91
C LEU A 191 -2.76 3.66 -3.32
N TYR A 192 -3.90 3.04 -3.65
CA TYR A 192 -4.58 3.18 -4.94
C TYR A 192 -5.07 4.60 -5.24
N SER A 193 -5.15 5.45 -4.21
CA SER A 193 -5.56 6.86 -4.36
C SER A 193 -4.41 7.84 -4.21
N SER A 194 -3.16 7.39 -3.99
CA SER A 194 -2.04 8.31 -3.73
C SER A 194 -0.79 8.08 -4.59
N CYS A 195 -0.77 7.00 -5.39
CA CYS A 195 0.37 6.63 -6.23
C CYS A 195 0.17 7.00 -7.70
N ASN A 196 1.27 7.29 -8.40
CA ASN A 196 1.32 7.39 -9.87
C ASN A 196 1.45 6.00 -10.51
N MET A 197 2.23 5.12 -9.88
CA MET A 197 2.44 3.73 -10.29
C MET A 197 2.34 2.82 -9.08
N LEU A 198 1.81 1.62 -9.24
CA LEU A 198 1.66 0.66 -8.15
C LEU A 198 2.08 -0.74 -8.61
N PHE A 199 3.08 -1.32 -7.95
CA PHE A 199 3.47 -2.70 -8.14
C PHE A 199 2.78 -3.60 -7.11
N VAL A 200 2.07 -4.61 -7.59
CA VAL A 200 1.32 -5.55 -6.76
C VAL A 200 1.97 -6.92 -6.84
N LEU A 201 2.73 -7.29 -5.81
CA LEU A 201 3.27 -8.63 -5.66
C LEU A 201 2.13 -9.59 -5.32
N LYS A 202 1.87 -10.53 -6.24
CA LYS A 202 0.88 -11.59 -6.06
C LYS A 202 1.59 -12.94 -6.10
N GLU A 203 1.83 -13.52 -4.93
CA GLU A 203 2.51 -14.80 -4.77
C GLU A 203 1.72 -15.97 -5.36
N ASP A 204 0.39 -15.90 -5.29
CA ASP A 204 -0.47 -16.88 -5.95
C ASP A 204 -0.58 -16.61 -7.44
N ALA A 205 0.04 -17.47 -8.24
CA ALA A 205 -0.11 -17.52 -9.70
C ALA A 205 -1.58 -17.64 -10.17
N ARG A 206 -2.48 -18.09 -9.29
CA ARG A 206 -3.91 -18.29 -9.61
C ARG A 206 -4.66 -16.96 -9.61
N MET A 207 -4.75 -16.32 -10.77
CA MET A 207 -5.63 -15.16 -10.95
C MET A 207 -7.08 -15.59 -11.14
N THR A 208 -7.80 -15.78 -10.03
CA THR A 208 -9.21 -16.19 -10.02
C THR A 208 -10.16 -14.99 -9.97
N ILE A 209 -11.47 -15.27 -10.03
CA ILE A 209 -12.54 -14.28 -9.89
C ILE A 209 -12.51 -13.54 -8.54
N ASN A 210 -11.77 -14.04 -7.54
CA ASN A 210 -11.66 -13.37 -6.23
C ASN A 210 -11.06 -11.98 -6.35
N VAL A 211 -10.12 -11.77 -7.29
CA VAL A 211 -9.55 -10.44 -7.57
C VAL A 211 -10.64 -9.42 -7.93
N LEU A 212 -11.75 -9.86 -8.56
CA LEU A 212 -12.88 -8.98 -8.87
C LEU A 212 -13.65 -8.55 -7.63
N LYS A 213 -13.74 -9.40 -6.59
CA LYS A 213 -14.37 -9.04 -5.32
C LYS A 213 -13.56 -7.95 -4.63
N ASP A 214 -12.24 -8.15 -4.57
CA ASP A 214 -11.30 -7.19 -3.95
C ASP A 214 -11.37 -5.83 -4.66
N ILE A 215 -11.35 -5.83 -6.00
CA ILE A 215 -11.42 -4.57 -6.76
C ILE A 215 -12.78 -3.88 -6.63
N ARG A 216 -13.89 -4.62 -6.55
CA ARG A 216 -15.21 -4.02 -6.30
C ARG A 216 -15.29 -3.40 -4.91
N ALA A 217 -14.73 -4.06 -3.90
CA ALA A 217 -14.63 -3.52 -2.54
C ALA A 217 -13.77 -2.24 -2.54
N LEU A 218 -12.59 -2.28 -3.19
CA LEU A 218 -11.73 -1.11 -3.36
C LEU A 218 -12.43 0.05 -4.07
N ALA A 219 -13.18 -0.24 -5.14
CA ALA A 219 -13.90 0.77 -5.90
C ALA A 219 -14.99 1.43 -5.08
N ALA A 220 -15.82 0.64 -4.39
CA ALA A 220 -16.86 1.16 -3.51
C ALA A 220 -16.25 2.03 -2.40
N GLU A 221 -15.17 1.56 -1.78
CA GLU A 221 -14.53 2.25 -0.68
C GLU A 221 -13.83 3.55 -1.14
N LYS A 222 -13.16 3.53 -2.30
CA LYS A 222 -12.60 4.73 -2.92
C LYS A 222 -13.69 5.77 -3.22
N ILE A 223 -14.81 5.36 -3.81
CA ILE A 223 -15.91 6.28 -4.13
C ILE A 223 -16.45 6.96 -2.86
N HIS A 224 -16.64 6.21 -1.76
CA HIS A 224 -17.06 6.79 -0.49
C HIS A 224 -16.03 7.80 0.03
N LEU A 225 -14.73 7.48 -0.03
CA LEU A 225 -13.66 8.38 0.39
C LEU A 225 -13.68 9.69 -0.40
N LEU A 226 -13.82 9.62 -1.73
CA LEU A 226 -13.85 10.80 -2.60
C LEU A 226 -15.08 11.69 -2.35
N ASN A 227 -16.19 11.13 -1.86
CA ASN A 227 -17.36 11.93 -1.49
C ASN A 227 -17.17 12.68 -0.16
N VAL A 228 -16.26 12.21 0.72
CA VAL A 228 -16.00 12.79 2.04
C VAL A 228 -14.83 13.78 2.02
N VAL A 229 -13.84 13.54 1.17
CA VAL A 229 -12.69 14.44 0.99
C VAL A 229 -13.15 15.63 0.15
N PRO A 230 -13.14 16.86 0.69
CA PRO A 230 -13.56 18.02 -0.07
C PRO A 230 -12.62 18.21 -1.26
N THR A 231 -13.13 18.03 -2.48
CA THR A 231 -12.54 18.68 -3.65
C THR A 231 -12.68 20.17 -3.39
N SER A 232 -11.59 20.94 -3.46
CA SER A 232 -11.57 22.30 -2.94
C SER A 232 -12.53 23.22 -3.70
N SER A 233 -13.77 23.38 -3.22
CA SER A 233 -14.64 24.50 -3.56
C SER A 233 -15.76 24.69 -2.53
N LYS A 234 -15.44 25.23 -1.36
CA LYS A 234 -16.41 26.03 -0.60
C LYS A 234 -15.71 27.25 -0.02
N HIS A 235 -15.77 28.34 -0.76
CA HIS A 235 -15.83 29.66 -0.14
C HIS A 235 -17.10 29.68 0.72
N SER A 236 -16.97 29.69 2.04
CA SER A 236 -18.01 30.26 2.89
C SER A 236 -18.01 31.77 2.62
N LYS A 237 -18.83 32.24 1.67
CA LYS A 237 -19.06 33.68 1.49
C LYS A 237 -20.35 34.01 2.23
N ARG A 238 -20.19 34.47 3.47
CA ARG A 238 -21.18 35.30 4.15
C ARG A 238 -20.94 36.73 3.67
N ASP A 239 -21.95 37.28 3.01
CA ASP A 239 -22.30 38.69 2.80
C ASP A 239 -21.20 39.71 2.45
N SER A 240 -21.23 40.19 1.20
CA SER A 240 -21.46 41.61 0.83
C SER A 240 -20.83 42.00 -0.52
N GLY A 241 -21.63 42.71 -1.32
CA GLY A 241 -21.26 43.81 -2.21
C GLY A 241 -20.18 43.65 -3.28
N TYR A 242 -20.63 43.60 -4.54
CA TYR A 242 -19.99 44.18 -5.74
C TYR A 242 -18.47 43.99 -5.98
N SER A 243 -18.13 43.02 -6.83
CA SER A 243 -17.12 43.24 -7.89
C SER A 243 -17.27 42.18 -8.98
N LYS A 244 -17.39 42.68 -10.21
CA LYS A 244 -17.63 41.93 -11.44
C LYS A 244 -16.30 41.32 -11.89
N VAL A 245 -16.08 40.02 -11.62
CA VAL A 245 -14.97 39.26 -12.19
C VAL A 245 -15.52 37.97 -12.81
N SER A 246 -15.54 38.00 -14.15
CA SER A 246 -15.60 36.88 -15.11
C SER A 246 -15.91 35.48 -14.56
N SER A 247 -17.21 35.16 -14.54
CA SER A 247 -17.72 33.80 -14.52
C SER A 247 -17.35 33.05 -15.81
N THR A 248 -16.32 32.21 -15.74
CA THR A 248 -16.20 31.04 -16.62
C THR A 248 -16.18 29.80 -15.73
N SER A 249 -17.30 29.07 -15.79
CA SER A 249 -17.50 27.77 -15.18
C SER A 249 -16.49 26.75 -15.73
N SER A 250 -15.37 26.57 -15.03
CA SER A 250 -14.49 25.42 -15.19
C SER A 250 -14.72 24.47 -14.02
N SER A 251 -14.91 23.18 -14.30
CA SER A 251 -15.03 22.14 -13.29
C SER A 251 -13.83 22.23 -12.34
N GLY A 252 -14.10 22.43 -11.05
CA GLY A 252 -13.14 22.64 -9.96
C GLY A 252 -12.28 21.43 -9.61
N GLY A 253 -11.57 20.83 -10.59
CA GLY A 253 -10.69 19.69 -10.38
C GLY A 253 -9.45 20.06 -9.57
N GLY A 254 -9.12 19.24 -8.56
CA GLY A 254 -7.83 19.27 -7.88
C GLY A 254 -6.69 18.83 -8.80
N ASN A 255 -5.44 18.91 -8.34
CA ASN A 255 -4.31 18.44 -9.14
C ASN A 255 -4.43 16.93 -9.40
N ALA A 256 -4.31 16.49 -10.65
CA ALA A 256 -4.50 15.10 -11.06
C ALA A 256 -3.48 14.11 -10.48
N PHE A 257 -2.33 14.60 -10.01
CA PHE A 257 -1.31 13.80 -9.33
C PHE A 257 -1.39 13.89 -7.80
N ALA A 258 -2.38 14.60 -7.26
CA ALA A 258 -2.59 14.67 -5.82
C ALA A 258 -3.29 13.42 -5.26
N PRO A 259 -2.94 13.00 -4.04
CA PRO A 259 -3.71 12.03 -3.28
C PRO A 259 -5.21 12.32 -3.27
N GLY A 260 -6.02 11.31 -3.62
CA GLY A 260 -7.46 11.39 -3.86
C GLY A 260 -7.83 11.57 -5.33
N HIS A 261 -6.98 12.21 -6.13
CA HIS A 261 -7.27 12.49 -7.54
C HIS A 261 -6.50 11.57 -8.50
N CYS A 262 -5.31 11.12 -8.09
CA CYS A 262 -4.47 10.29 -8.94
C CYS A 262 -5.05 8.88 -9.15
N VAL A 263 -4.82 8.36 -10.35
CA VAL A 263 -5.19 6.99 -10.75
C VAL A 263 -3.91 6.27 -11.16
N PRO A 264 -3.41 5.31 -10.36
CA PRO A 264 -2.13 4.69 -10.62
C PRO A 264 -2.17 3.79 -11.86
N LEU A 265 -1.04 3.67 -12.55
CA LEU A 265 -0.75 2.56 -13.44
C LEU A 265 -0.32 1.35 -12.61
N VAL A 266 -1.04 0.24 -12.72
CA VAL A 266 -0.76 -0.98 -11.94
C VAL A 266 0.00 -2.01 -12.77
N VAL A 267 0.99 -2.62 -12.13
CA VAL A 267 1.73 -3.77 -12.67
C VAL A 267 1.67 -4.89 -11.64
N TYR A 268 1.18 -6.06 -12.04
CA TYR A 268 1.19 -7.26 -11.21
C TYR A 268 2.54 -7.96 -11.35
N VAL A 269 3.19 -8.19 -10.22
CA VAL A 269 4.45 -8.95 -10.14
C VAL A 269 4.13 -10.34 -9.63
N ILE A 270 4.44 -11.36 -10.43
CA ILE A 270 4.04 -12.75 -10.16
C ILE A 270 5.30 -13.62 -10.08
N PRO A 271 5.64 -14.15 -8.89
CA PRO A 271 6.65 -15.18 -8.74
C PRO A 271 6.30 -16.43 -9.56
N ALA A 272 7.09 -16.74 -10.58
CA ALA A 272 6.90 -17.97 -11.35
C ALA A 272 7.39 -19.21 -10.56
N PRO A 273 6.76 -20.37 -10.78
CA PRO A 273 7.36 -21.66 -10.45
C PRO A 273 8.71 -21.86 -11.17
N ASP A 274 9.65 -22.54 -10.52
CA ASP A 274 11.02 -22.76 -11.02
C ASP A 274 11.01 -23.46 -12.40
N GLU A 275 10.00 -24.31 -12.68
CA GLU A 275 9.85 -25.00 -13.96
C GLU A 275 9.59 -24.05 -15.14
N ILE A 276 8.97 -22.89 -14.88
CA ILE A 276 8.65 -21.88 -15.89
C ILE A 276 9.84 -20.95 -16.12
N LEU A 277 10.68 -20.73 -15.09
CA LEU A 277 11.83 -19.83 -15.18
C LEU A 277 12.89 -20.37 -16.14
N HIS A 278 13.15 -21.68 -16.13
CA HIS A 278 14.15 -22.32 -16.98
C HIS A 278 13.55 -23.05 -18.20
N GLY A 279 12.22 -23.03 -18.36
CA GLY A 279 11.53 -23.70 -19.45
C GLY A 279 11.66 -22.99 -20.81
N LEU A 280 11.93 -23.75 -21.87
CA LEU A 280 11.78 -23.32 -23.26
C LEU A 280 10.56 -24.02 -23.86
N ILE A 281 9.61 -23.25 -24.41
CA ILE A 281 8.40 -23.82 -25.04
C ILE A 281 8.61 -23.90 -26.55
N LYS A 282 8.49 -25.10 -27.11
CA LYS A 282 8.35 -25.31 -28.56
C LYS A 282 6.93 -24.90 -28.97
N THR A 283 6.79 -23.79 -29.67
CA THR A 283 5.55 -23.43 -30.36
C THR A 283 5.34 -24.32 -31.58
N GLN A 284 4.22 -25.04 -31.64
CA GLN A 284 3.85 -25.78 -32.86
C GLN A 284 3.75 -24.81 -34.04
N GLY A 285 4.50 -25.07 -35.11
CA GLY A 285 4.44 -24.33 -36.38
C GLY A 285 5.48 -23.24 -36.61
N SER A 286 6.35 -22.89 -35.66
CA SER A 286 7.51 -22.03 -35.95
C SER A 286 8.73 -22.46 -35.15
N GLY A 287 9.87 -22.67 -35.82
CA GLY A 287 11.13 -23.18 -35.24
C GLY A 287 11.80 -22.25 -34.22
N ARG A 288 11.13 -21.19 -33.76
CA ARG A 288 11.67 -20.23 -32.79
C ARG A 288 11.18 -20.58 -31.39
N LEU A 289 12.07 -21.13 -30.56
CA LEU A 289 11.82 -21.33 -29.14
C LEU A 289 11.53 -19.97 -28.48
N ARG A 290 10.36 -19.82 -27.86
CA ARG A 290 10.05 -18.66 -26.99
C ARG A 290 10.28 -19.05 -25.55
N SER A 291 10.84 -18.14 -24.77
CA SER A 291 10.99 -18.33 -23.32
C SER A 291 9.62 -18.60 -22.69
N ALA A 292 9.52 -19.64 -21.84
CA ALA A 292 8.27 -19.99 -21.16
C ALA A 292 7.73 -18.83 -20.33
N THR A 293 8.62 -18.04 -19.74
CA THR A 293 8.27 -16.84 -18.95
C THR A 293 7.47 -15.81 -19.75
N VAL A 294 7.80 -15.60 -21.03
CA VAL A 294 7.10 -14.64 -21.91
C VAL A 294 5.70 -15.14 -22.22
N SER A 295 5.57 -16.41 -22.58
CA SER A 295 4.26 -17.04 -22.85
C SER A 295 3.38 -17.01 -21.60
N TYR A 296 3.98 -17.30 -20.44
CA TYR A 296 3.31 -17.26 -19.14
C TYR A 296 2.84 -15.84 -18.77
N CYS A 297 3.69 -14.82 -18.95
CA CYS A 297 3.28 -13.41 -18.81
C CYS A 297 2.07 -13.08 -19.70
N LYS A 298 2.14 -13.42 -20.99
CA LYS A 298 1.06 -13.11 -21.94
C LYS A 298 -0.26 -13.80 -21.61
N ALA A 299 -0.21 -15.05 -21.14
CA ALA A 299 -1.39 -15.76 -20.67
C ALA A 299 -2.04 -15.05 -19.46
N LEU A 300 -1.22 -14.56 -18.52
CA LEU A 300 -1.71 -13.83 -17.34
C LEU A 300 -2.25 -12.44 -17.69
N GLU A 301 -1.59 -11.69 -18.58
CA GLU A 301 -2.07 -10.41 -19.11
C GLU A 301 -3.45 -10.57 -19.80
N ALA A 302 -3.60 -11.59 -20.65
CA ALA A 302 -4.86 -11.89 -21.32
C ALA A 302 -5.96 -12.25 -20.31
N ARG A 303 -5.64 -13.07 -19.30
CA ARG A 303 -6.56 -13.45 -18.23
C ARG A 303 -7.01 -12.26 -17.40
N LEU A 304 -6.10 -11.37 -16.99
CA LEU A 304 -6.44 -10.14 -16.28
C LEU A 304 -7.34 -9.22 -17.12
N THR A 305 -7.02 -9.08 -18.40
CA THR A 305 -7.82 -8.26 -19.34
C THR A 305 -9.24 -8.79 -19.46
N ILE A 306 -9.42 -10.12 -19.55
CA ILE A 306 -10.74 -10.76 -19.60
C ILE A 306 -11.48 -10.56 -18.26
N LEU A 307 -10.82 -10.82 -17.14
CA LEU A 307 -11.42 -10.66 -15.81
C LEU A 307 -11.90 -9.23 -15.58
N PHE A 308 -11.07 -8.22 -15.83
CA PHE A 308 -11.43 -6.82 -15.56
C PHE A 308 -12.42 -6.23 -16.54
N ARG A 309 -12.57 -6.80 -17.75
CA ARG A 309 -13.65 -6.44 -18.67
C ARG A 309 -15.05 -6.71 -18.08
N SER A 310 -15.16 -7.66 -17.13
CA SER A 310 -16.43 -7.95 -16.44
C SER A 310 -16.80 -6.93 -15.34
N LEU A 311 -15.90 -6.00 -15.00
CA LEU A 311 -16.20 -4.93 -14.05
C LEU A 311 -17.03 -3.82 -14.74
N ARG A 312 -17.80 -3.06 -13.95
CA ARG A 312 -18.55 -1.91 -14.47
C ARG A 312 -17.61 -0.94 -15.20
N SER A 313 -18.10 -0.34 -16.28
CA SER A 313 -17.37 0.66 -17.05
C SER A 313 -16.82 1.74 -16.12
N ASN A 314 -15.55 2.11 -16.30
CA ASN A 314 -14.78 3.03 -15.45
C ASN A 314 -14.31 2.53 -14.07
N THR A 315 -14.40 1.24 -13.73
CA THR A 315 -13.74 0.73 -12.51
C THR A 315 -12.22 0.63 -12.70
N VAL A 316 -11.80 0.01 -13.81
CA VAL A 316 -10.40 -0.18 -14.20
C VAL A 316 -10.23 0.38 -15.61
N GLY A 317 -9.21 1.19 -15.83
CA GLY A 317 -8.85 1.67 -17.16
C GLY A 317 -7.91 0.69 -17.87
N SER A 318 -8.04 0.58 -19.19
CA SER A 318 -7.05 -0.06 -20.06
C SER A 318 -6.43 1.01 -20.93
N LEU A 319 -5.13 1.26 -20.76
CA LEU A 319 -4.39 2.29 -21.49
C LEU A 319 -2.92 1.91 -21.60
N ARG A 320 -2.28 2.22 -22.73
CA ARG A 320 -0.83 2.05 -22.84
C ARG A 320 -0.14 3.11 -21.99
N ILE A 321 1.05 2.79 -21.49
CA ILE A 321 1.87 3.71 -20.68
C ILE A 321 1.94 5.14 -21.23
N ARG A 322 2.11 5.29 -22.55
CA ARG A 322 2.20 6.60 -23.24
C ARG A 322 0.91 7.43 -23.18
N ASP A 323 -0.25 6.77 -23.07
CA ASP A 323 -1.57 7.40 -23.08
C ASP A 323 -2.03 7.74 -21.64
N ALA A 324 -1.26 7.34 -20.62
CA ALA A 324 -1.60 7.52 -19.21
C ALA A 324 -1.74 9.00 -18.81
N LEU A 325 -0.96 9.88 -19.44
CA LEU A 325 -0.89 11.30 -19.10
C LEU A 325 -1.82 12.19 -19.94
N ASN A 326 -2.66 11.59 -20.80
CA ASN A 326 -3.65 12.34 -21.56
C ASN A 326 -4.66 12.99 -20.59
N THR A 327 -5.05 14.24 -20.85
CA THR A 327 -6.02 14.99 -20.02
C THR A 327 -7.33 14.24 -19.79
N ALA A 328 -7.80 13.50 -20.82
CA ALA A 328 -9.00 12.66 -20.73
C ALA A 328 -8.87 11.46 -19.78
N ASN A 329 -7.65 11.06 -19.42
CA ASN A 329 -7.37 9.96 -18.49
C ASN A 329 -7.04 10.48 -17.09
N LEU A 330 -6.36 11.63 -17.00
CA LEU A 330 -6.06 12.31 -15.73
C LEU A 330 -7.31 12.79 -14.99
N SER A 331 -8.40 13.11 -15.70
CA SER A 331 -9.67 13.55 -15.09
C SER A 331 -10.52 12.41 -14.50
N LYS A 332 -10.10 11.15 -14.62
CA LYS A 332 -10.91 9.97 -14.24
C LYS A 332 -10.64 9.46 -12.83
N GLU A 333 -10.57 10.36 -11.85
CA GLU A 333 -10.24 10.09 -10.43
C GLU A 333 -11.07 8.98 -9.77
N ARG A 334 -12.28 8.71 -10.28
CA ARG A 334 -13.16 7.63 -9.81
C ARG A 334 -12.67 6.23 -10.16
N ARG A 335 -11.78 6.07 -11.14
CA ARG A 335 -11.14 4.79 -11.47
C ARG A 335 -10.28 4.33 -10.31
N VAL A 336 -10.27 3.03 -10.03
CA VAL A 336 -9.37 2.48 -9.01
C VAL A 336 -7.93 2.54 -9.50
N PHE A 337 -7.70 2.09 -10.74
CA PHE A 337 -6.39 2.10 -11.40
C PHE A 337 -6.52 1.95 -12.92
N ASN A 338 -5.38 2.09 -13.60
CA ASN A 338 -5.20 1.84 -15.03
C ASN A 338 -4.24 0.65 -15.23
N LEU A 339 -4.42 -0.09 -16.32
CA LEU A 339 -3.56 -1.20 -16.74
C LEU A 339 -3.05 -1.00 -18.15
N ASP A 340 -1.77 -1.31 -18.33
CA ASP A 340 -1.20 -1.49 -19.66
C ASP A 340 -1.49 -2.91 -20.17
N PRO A 341 -2.34 -3.09 -21.18
CA PRO A 341 -2.68 -4.43 -21.66
C PRO A 341 -1.46 -5.18 -22.22
N ALA A 342 -0.37 -4.50 -22.56
CA ALA A 342 0.85 -5.13 -23.08
C ALA A 342 1.91 -5.42 -21.99
N HIS A 343 1.78 -4.81 -20.80
CA HIS A 343 2.79 -4.80 -19.74
C HIS A 343 2.19 -4.84 -18.32
N SER A 344 0.97 -5.35 -18.16
CA SER A 344 0.27 -5.41 -16.87
C SER A 344 0.80 -6.49 -15.93
N VAL A 345 1.62 -7.41 -16.43
CA VAL A 345 2.21 -8.50 -15.64
C VAL A 345 3.71 -8.59 -15.91
N VAL A 346 4.48 -8.75 -14.84
CA VAL A 346 5.88 -9.12 -14.88
C VAL A 346 6.06 -10.39 -14.05
N VAL A 347 6.65 -11.40 -14.67
CA VAL A 347 6.98 -12.66 -14.01
C VAL A 347 8.40 -12.55 -13.48
N VAL A 348 8.59 -12.88 -12.20
CA VAL A 348 9.87 -12.81 -11.50
C VAL A 348 10.26 -14.16 -10.93
N SER A 349 11.56 -14.36 -10.66
CA SER A 349 11.99 -15.53 -9.90
C SER A 349 11.38 -15.52 -8.50
N ARG A 350 10.89 -16.68 -8.06
CA ARG A 350 10.33 -16.81 -6.71
C ARG A 350 11.40 -16.55 -5.67
N ARG A 351 12.60 -17.09 -5.86
CA ARG A 351 13.72 -16.96 -4.92
C ARG A 351 14.05 -15.50 -4.66
N THR A 352 14.16 -14.67 -5.70
CA THR A 352 14.48 -13.24 -5.54
C THR A 352 13.31 -12.35 -5.12
N ALA A 353 12.09 -12.79 -5.41
CA ALA A 353 10.90 -12.08 -4.95
C ALA A 353 10.51 -12.43 -3.50
N THR A 354 11.04 -13.52 -2.92
CA THR A 354 10.76 -13.97 -1.56
C THR A 354 11.98 -13.83 -0.64
N ALA A 355 11.76 -14.03 0.66
CA ALA A 355 12.75 -13.89 1.72
C ALA A 355 13.94 -14.87 1.61
N ASP A 356 13.87 -15.83 0.68
CA ASP A 356 14.86 -16.87 0.43
C ASP A 356 16.03 -16.35 -0.43
N GLY A 357 15.81 -15.29 -1.23
CA GLY A 357 16.86 -14.61 -2.02
C GLY A 357 17.49 -13.41 -1.33
N ARG A 358 17.36 -13.30 0.00
CA ARG A 358 18.03 -12.24 0.77
C ARG A 358 19.54 -12.50 0.76
N PRO A 359 20.40 -11.47 0.57
CA PRO A 359 21.85 -11.65 0.66
C PRO A 359 22.28 -12.30 1.99
N GLU A 360 21.59 -11.99 3.08
CA GLU A 360 21.85 -12.55 4.40
C GLU A 360 21.44 -14.04 4.48
N ALA A 361 20.35 -14.42 3.82
CA ALA A 361 19.92 -15.82 3.74
C ALA A 361 20.87 -16.62 2.82
N GLN A 362 21.28 -16.06 1.69
CA GLN A 362 22.27 -16.65 0.79
C GLN A 362 23.63 -16.83 1.46
N LEU A 363 24.08 -15.82 2.23
CA LEU A 363 25.30 -15.92 3.01
C LEU A 363 25.18 -16.97 4.10
N LYS A 364 24.03 -17.04 4.79
CA LYS A 364 23.77 -18.09 5.78
C LYS A 364 23.79 -19.48 5.13
N ASP A 365 23.09 -19.66 4.02
CA ASP A 365 23.06 -20.94 3.29
C ASP A 365 24.47 -21.33 2.81
N LEU A 366 25.29 -20.35 2.39
CA LEU A 366 26.69 -20.57 2.06
C LEU A 366 27.50 -21.01 3.28
N LEU A 367 27.35 -20.34 4.43
CA LEU A 367 28.05 -20.69 5.66
C LEU A 367 27.60 -22.06 6.19
N ASP A 368 26.30 -22.35 6.17
CA ASP A 368 25.72 -23.63 6.54
C ASP A 368 26.21 -24.76 5.60
N ALA A 369 26.40 -24.46 4.31
CA ALA A 369 27.03 -25.39 3.36
C ALA A 369 28.52 -25.59 3.69
N LEU A 370 29.27 -24.54 4.01
CA LEU A 370 30.68 -24.65 4.40
C LEU A 370 30.89 -25.37 5.74
N ASP A 371 29.92 -25.28 6.66
CA ASP A 371 29.92 -25.94 7.97
C ASP A 371 29.46 -27.41 7.91
N SER A 372 28.78 -27.82 6.83
CA SER A 372 28.60 -29.25 6.56
C SER A 372 29.96 -29.86 6.25
N ASP A 373 30.26 -31.06 6.75
CA ASP A 373 31.56 -31.75 6.59
C ASP A 373 31.85 -32.06 5.10
N ILE A 374 32.11 -31.03 4.29
CA ILE A 374 32.44 -31.13 2.89
C ILE A 374 33.95 -31.31 2.81
N SER A 375 34.40 -32.44 2.27
CA SER A 375 35.81 -32.65 2.04
C SER A 375 36.33 -31.64 1.01
N ALA A 376 37.59 -31.22 1.12
CA ALA A 376 38.19 -30.32 0.12
C ALA A 376 38.11 -30.91 -1.31
N ASP A 377 38.09 -32.23 -1.44
CA ASP A 377 37.92 -32.94 -2.70
C ASP A 377 36.49 -32.83 -3.25
N ASP A 378 35.46 -32.76 -2.41
CA ASP A 378 34.08 -32.54 -2.85
C ASP A 378 33.88 -31.10 -3.36
N ILE A 379 34.48 -30.10 -2.72
CA ILE A 379 34.44 -28.70 -3.16
C ILE A 379 35.16 -28.52 -4.51
N LEU A 380 36.34 -29.13 -4.66
CA LEU A 380 37.14 -29.03 -5.90
C LEU A 380 36.51 -29.79 -7.08
N ASN A 381 35.69 -30.81 -6.80
CA ASN A 381 34.96 -31.57 -7.82
C ASN A 381 33.55 -31.02 -8.09
N ASP A 382 33.05 -30.09 -7.28
CA ASP A 382 31.73 -29.50 -7.47
C ASP A 382 31.74 -28.47 -8.62
N LYS A 383 31.37 -28.96 -9.80
CA LYS A 383 31.20 -28.15 -11.01
C LYS A 383 30.12 -27.08 -10.88
N SER A 384 29.28 -27.12 -9.84
CA SER A 384 28.26 -26.10 -9.57
C SER A 384 28.86 -24.79 -9.07
N LEU A 385 30.00 -24.83 -8.36
CA LEU A 385 30.70 -23.64 -7.87
C LEU A 385 31.35 -22.80 -9.00
N LEU A 386 31.62 -23.45 -10.13
CA LEU A 386 32.16 -22.82 -11.34
C LEU A 386 31.05 -22.44 -12.35
N GLN A 387 29.79 -22.80 -12.07
CA GLN A 387 28.69 -22.29 -12.89
C GLN A 387 28.53 -20.79 -12.60
N PRO A 388 28.28 -19.97 -13.64
CA PRO A 388 27.88 -18.59 -13.42
C PRO A 388 26.70 -18.58 -12.45
N LEU A 389 26.76 -17.72 -11.42
CA LEU A 389 25.61 -17.44 -10.56
C LEU A 389 24.38 -17.29 -11.46
N ALA A 390 23.38 -18.16 -11.27
CA ALA A 390 22.17 -18.08 -12.06
C ALA A 390 21.64 -16.64 -11.97
N ASP A 391 21.28 -16.05 -13.12
CA ASP A 391 20.73 -14.70 -13.19
C ASP A 391 19.32 -14.70 -12.58
N ASP A 392 19.31 -14.74 -11.25
CA ASP A 392 18.17 -14.87 -10.37
C ASP A 392 17.28 -13.62 -10.44
N ASP A 393 17.76 -12.56 -11.11
CA ASP A 393 17.04 -11.32 -11.43
C ASP A 393 16.07 -11.40 -12.60
N THR A 394 15.77 -12.63 -13.05
CA THR A 394 14.76 -12.87 -14.07
C THR A 394 13.49 -12.07 -13.75
N GLY A 395 13.17 -11.13 -14.64
CA GLY A 395 12.00 -10.25 -14.54
C GLY A 395 12.21 -8.90 -13.83
N PHE A 396 13.13 -8.79 -12.86
CA PHE A 396 13.38 -7.54 -12.14
C PHE A 396 14.00 -6.47 -13.04
N GLN A 397 14.92 -6.84 -13.93
CA GLN A 397 15.47 -5.90 -14.91
C GLN A 397 14.36 -5.27 -15.77
N ARG A 398 13.39 -6.08 -16.22
CA ARG A 398 12.23 -5.61 -17.00
C ARG A 398 11.33 -4.71 -16.16
N LEU A 399 11.17 -5.00 -14.88
CA LEU A 399 10.40 -4.20 -13.93
C LEU A 399 11.03 -2.81 -13.76
N SER A 400 12.34 -2.75 -13.53
CA SER A 400 13.10 -1.51 -13.38
C SER A 400 13.12 -0.69 -14.67
N GLN A 401 13.27 -1.33 -15.84
CA GLN A 401 13.16 -0.65 -17.14
C GLN A 401 11.77 -0.06 -17.36
N TYR A 402 10.72 -0.78 -16.99
CA TYR A 402 9.34 -0.30 -17.14
C TYR A 402 9.04 0.86 -16.17
N LEU A 403 9.55 0.78 -14.93
CA LEU A 403 9.50 1.89 -13.97
C LEU A 403 10.21 3.12 -14.54
N GLN A 404 11.48 2.98 -14.95
CA GLN A 404 12.27 4.10 -15.47
C GLN A 404 11.57 4.76 -16.67
N LYS A 405 11.05 3.96 -17.61
CA LYS A 405 10.28 4.47 -18.75
C LYS A 405 9.08 5.31 -18.33
N TYR A 406 8.40 4.94 -17.24
CA TYR A 406 7.27 5.71 -16.73
C TYR A 406 7.71 6.98 -16.00
N LEU A 407 8.81 6.91 -15.25
CA LEU A 407 9.43 8.07 -14.60
C LEU A 407 9.83 9.12 -15.64
N ASP A 408 10.53 8.69 -16.70
CA ASP A 408 10.95 9.57 -17.81
C ASP A 408 9.74 10.25 -18.46
N LEU A 409 8.64 9.50 -18.66
CA LEU A 409 7.41 10.04 -19.21
C LEU A 409 6.77 11.08 -18.28
N LEU A 410 6.74 10.83 -16.96
CA LEU A 410 6.18 11.75 -15.97
C LEU A 410 7.02 13.03 -15.80
N PHE A 411 8.34 12.93 -15.82
CA PHE A 411 9.23 14.09 -15.72
C PHE A 411 9.31 14.89 -17.02
N SER A 412 9.16 14.24 -18.18
CA SER A 412 9.11 14.91 -19.48
C SER A 412 7.74 15.49 -19.80
N PHE A 413 6.71 15.17 -19.00
CA PHE A 413 5.37 15.68 -19.19
C PHE A 413 5.31 17.18 -18.90
N SER A 414 5.20 17.98 -19.95
CA SER A 414 4.92 19.41 -19.86
C SER A 414 3.43 19.65 -20.11
N PRO A 415 2.69 20.29 -19.19
CA PRO A 415 1.29 20.65 -19.40
C PRO A 415 1.10 21.80 -20.42
N SER A 416 2.15 22.19 -21.15
CA SER A 416 2.18 23.31 -22.10
C SER A 416 1.14 23.15 -23.20
N GLY A 417 0.00 23.81 -23.00
CA GLY A 417 -1.13 23.85 -23.93
C GLY A 417 -2.48 24.04 -23.25
N SER A 418 -2.58 23.82 -21.93
CA SER A 418 -3.83 24.03 -21.17
C SER A 418 -3.76 25.30 -20.32
N LYS A 419 -4.86 26.08 -20.27
CA LYS A 419 -5.07 27.18 -19.31
C LYS A 419 -5.05 26.71 -17.84
N ASP A 420 -4.97 25.39 -17.59
CA ASP A 420 -4.92 24.73 -16.29
C ASP A 420 -3.50 24.39 -15.79
N GLY A 421 -2.47 25.17 -16.17
CA GLY A 421 -1.04 24.86 -15.96
C GLY A 421 -0.64 24.22 -14.62
N GLY A 422 -1.24 24.60 -13.49
CA GLY A 422 -0.93 24.02 -12.16
C GLY A 422 -1.72 22.77 -11.74
N ARG A 423 -2.70 22.31 -12.53
CA ARG A 423 -3.58 21.16 -12.18
C ARG A 423 -3.02 19.81 -12.60
N THR A 424 -1.95 19.78 -13.38
CA THR A 424 -1.37 18.55 -13.92
C THR A 424 0.15 18.58 -13.81
N GLU A 425 0.68 19.23 -12.77
CA GLU A 425 2.10 19.20 -12.44
C GLU A 425 2.36 18.18 -11.32
N LEU A 426 3.48 17.48 -11.41
CA LEU A 426 3.95 16.63 -10.33
C LEU A 426 4.12 17.45 -9.05
N LEU A 427 3.73 16.87 -7.91
CA LEU A 427 3.81 17.54 -6.62
C LEU A 427 5.23 17.52 -6.06
N SER A 428 5.54 18.52 -5.24
CA SER A 428 6.68 18.43 -4.33
C SER A 428 6.40 17.50 -3.14
N PRO A 429 7.43 16.93 -2.47
CA PRO A 429 7.26 16.09 -1.29
C PRO A 429 6.35 16.73 -0.24
N SER A 430 6.58 18.01 0.07
CA SER A 430 5.78 18.73 1.07
C SER A 430 4.30 18.85 0.69
N GLN A 431 4.00 19.11 -0.59
CA GLN A 431 2.63 19.20 -1.11
C GLN A 431 1.95 17.83 -1.08
N TRP A 432 2.67 16.79 -1.51
CA TRP A 432 2.16 15.42 -1.51
C TRP A 432 1.86 14.93 -0.10
N VAL A 433 2.79 15.11 0.86
CA VAL A 433 2.59 14.71 2.26
C VAL A 433 1.38 15.41 2.88
N LYS A 434 1.22 16.72 2.64
CA LYS A 434 0.05 17.48 3.11
C LYS A 434 -1.25 16.93 2.52
N ALA A 435 -1.27 16.62 1.22
CA ALA A 435 -2.43 16.04 0.56
C ALA A 435 -2.74 14.62 1.07
N PHE A 436 -1.74 13.78 1.25
CA PHE A 436 -1.87 12.43 1.80
C PHE A 436 -2.44 12.45 3.22
N GLN A 437 -1.94 13.33 4.09
CA GLN A 437 -2.48 13.49 5.45
C GLN A 437 -3.95 13.95 5.45
N ARG A 438 -4.36 14.80 4.50
CA ARG A 438 -5.78 15.17 4.34
C ARG A 438 -6.63 13.98 3.91
N LEU A 439 -6.12 13.15 2.99
CA LEU A 439 -6.78 11.92 2.56
C LEU A 439 -6.99 10.96 3.74
N VAL A 440 -5.95 10.72 4.55
CA VAL A 440 -6.03 9.89 5.77
C VAL A 440 -7.03 10.45 6.78
N LYS A 441 -7.02 11.78 7.02
CA LYS A 441 -8.00 12.44 7.89
C LYS A 441 -9.43 12.30 7.35
N GLY A 442 -9.61 12.43 6.03
CA GLY A 442 -10.90 12.21 5.37
C GLY A 442 -11.42 10.79 5.57
N TYR A 443 -10.55 9.79 5.43
CA TYR A 443 -10.89 8.40 5.68
C TYR A 443 -11.29 8.19 7.16
N ASN A 444 -10.51 8.69 8.11
CA ASN A 444 -10.84 8.55 9.54
C ASN A 444 -12.18 9.19 9.91
N ARG A 445 -12.55 10.31 9.27
CA ARG A 445 -13.88 10.92 9.42
C ARG A 445 -14.99 10.04 8.87
N MET A 446 -14.77 9.47 7.68
CA MET A 446 -15.69 8.51 7.06
C MET A 446 -15.93 7.30 7.96
N ASP A 447 -14.87 6.71 8.50
CA ASP A 447 -14.96 5.57 9.44
C ASP A 447 -15.70 5.95 10.73
N SER A 448 -15.40 7.11 11.31
CA SER A 448 -16.04 7.58 12.53
C SER A 448 -17.53 7.80 12.32
N LYS A 449 -17.92 8.39 11.18
CA LYS A 449 -19.33 8.54 10.80
C LYS A 449 -20.04 7.20 10.69
N ARG A 450 -19.43 6.21 10.00
CA ARG A 450 -20.03 4.86 9.89
C ARG A 450 -20.24 4.20 11.25
N ARG A 451 -19.30 4.37 12.19
CA ARG A 451 -19.46 3.85 13.56
C ARG A 451 -20.60 4.54 14.31
N GLN A 452 -20.75 5.85 14.14
CA GLN A 452 -21.86 6.62 14.72
C GLN A 452 -23.21 6.18 14.13
N ASP A 453 -23.29 6.04 12.80
CA ASP A 453 -24.50 5.59 12.11
C ASP A 453 -24.89 4.16 12.53
N ALA A 454 -23.90 3.25 12.66
CA ALA A 454 -24.12 1.89 13.15
C ALA A 454 -24.63 1.86 14.60
N ALA A 455 -24.02 2.65 15.50
CA ALA A 455 -24.46 2.77 16.88
C ALA A 455 -25.88 3.36 17.00
N ALA A 456 -26.22 4.33 16.14
CA ALA A 456 -27.57 4.90 16.10
C ALA A 456 -28.62 3.87 15.64
N LEU A 457 -28.30 3.04 14.65
CA LEU A 457 -29.16 1.94 14.18
C LEU A 457 -29.41 0.88 15.26
N GLU A 458 -28.40 0.53 16.06
CA GLU A 458 -28.54 -0.38 17.20
C GLU A 458 -29.35 0.25 18.34
N GLY A 459 -29.14 1.54 18.62
CA GLY A 459 -29.91 2.30 19.60
C GLY A 459 -31.41 2.31 19.28
N THR A 460 -31.79 2.56 18.01
CA THR A 460 -33.19 2.54 17.57
C THR A 460 -33.83 1.16 17.70
N LYS A 461 -33.11 0.09 17.34
CA LYS A 461 -33.59 -1.30 17.51
C LYS A 461 -33.79 -1.68 18.99
N SER A 462 -32.93 -1.21 19.89
CA SER A 462 -33.10 -1.41 21.34
C SER A 462 -34.25 -0.58 21.92
N GLY A 463 -34.49 0.63 21.39
CA GLY A 463 -35.59 1.51 21.78
C GLY A 463 -36.96 0.98 21.38
N GLU A 464 -37.09 0.33 20.22
CA GLU A 464 -38.30 -0.38 19.81
C GLU A 464 -38.55 -1.63 20.67
N ALA A 465 -37.50 -2.37 21.03
CA ALA A 465 -37.62 -3.51 21.97
C ALA A 465 -38.05 -3.07 23.38
N CYS A 466 -37.61 -1.89 23.85
CA CYS A 466 -38.07 -1.31 25.13
C CYS A 466 -39.52 -0.80 25.08
N ARG A 467 -40.04 -0.39 23.92
CA ARG A 467 -41.45 0.02 23.78
C ARG A 467 -42.44 -1.15 23.78
N LEU A 468 -41.98 -2.37 23.51
CA LEU A 468 -42.79 -3.60 23.57
C LEU A 468 -42.84 -4.26 24.97
N ARG A 469 -42.15 -3.72 25.98
CA ARG A 469 -42.21 -4.16 27.38
C ARG A 469 -42.84 -3.11 28.32
N ARG A 470 -44.01 -2.57 27.95
CA ARG A 470 -44.94 -2.04 28.95
C ARG A 470 -45.95 -3.13 29.29
N PRO A 471 -46.07 -3.58 30.56
CA PRO A 471 -47.20 -4.41 30.96
C PRO A 471 -48.46 -3.56 30.83
N GLY A 472 -49.36 -3.97 29.94
CA GLY A 472 -50.72 -3.43 29.88
C GLY A 472 -51.43 -3.76 31.18
N VAL A 473 -51.88 -2.71 31.87
CA VAL A 473 -52.85 -2.82 32.96
C VAL A 473 -54.15 -3.33 32.36
N VAL A 474 -54.67 -4.41 32.94
CA VAL A 474 -55.95 -5.05 32.61
C VAL A 474 -57.12 -4.24 33.20
N GLY A 475 -58.19 -4.11 32.42
CA GLY A 475 -59.52 -3.64 32.84
C GLY A 475 -60.07 -2.58 31.88
N ASN A 476 -61.23 -2.68 31.25
CA ASN A 476 -62.36 -3.60 31.34
C ASN A 476 -63.07 -3.67 29.97
N VAL A 477 -63.53 -4.88 29.64
CA VAL A 477 -64.85 -5.25 29.08
C VAL A 477 -65.64 -4.14 28.35
N LEU A 478 -65.89 -4.33 27.05
CA LEU A 478 -67.25 -4.63 26.55
C LEU A 478 -67.20 -5.21 25.13
N ILE A 479 -67.76 -6.41 25.03
CA ILE A 479 -68.06 -7.18 23.83
C ILE A 479 -69.19 -6.47 23.07
N TRP A 480 -69.13 -6.45 21.73
CA TRP A 480 -70.29 -6.70 20.86
C TRP A 480 -69.80 -7.27 19.52
N SER A 481 -70.38 -8.41 19.16
CA SER A 481 -70.10 -9.18 17.95
C SER A 481 -71.09 -8.82 16.83
N ASP A 482 -70.60 -9.05 15.61
CA ASP A 482 -71.28 -9.51 14.39
C ASP A 482 -72.20 -8.60 13.55
N GLY A 483 -72.00 -8.72 12.23
CA GLY A 483 -72.77 -8.15 11.12
C GLY A 483 -71.86 -7.83 9.93
N VAL A 484 -71.32 -8.83 9.23
CA VAL A 484 -71.84 -9.44 7.98
C VAL A 484 -71.96 -8.45 6.80
N ASP A 485 -71.13 -8.73 5.79
CA ASP A 485 -71.28 -8.54 4.34
C ASP A 485 -72.18 -7.42 3.78
N SER A 486 -71.60 -6.57 2.92
CA SER A 486 -71.91 -6.61 1.48
C SER A 486 -71.14 -5.53 0.71
N LEU A 487 -70.70 -5.94 -0.48
CA LEU A 487 -70.21 -5.14 -1.59
C LEU A 487 -71.13 -3.96 -1.95
N ALA A 488 -70.48 -2.88 -2.41
CA ALA A 488 -70.76 -2.21 -3.67
C ALA A 488 -69.45 -1.66 -4.25
#